data_AF-A0A973KXR4-F1
#
_entry.id   AF-A0A973KXR4-F1
#
_cell.length_a   1.000
_cell.length_b   1.000
_cell.length_c   1.000
_cell.angle_alpha   90.00
_cell.angle_beta   90.00
_cell.angle_gamma   90.00
#
_symmetry.space_group_name_H-M   'P 1'
#
loop_
_entity.id
_entity.type
_entity.pdbx_description
1 polymer ?
#
loop_
_entity_poly.entity_id
_entity_poly.type
_entity_poly.pdbx_seq_one_letter_code
_entity_poly.pdbx_strand_id
1 'polypeptide(L)'
;MSGHGAARPRPPLVDHHCHGLLRGEPDAAAFEAYLTESDAPAAPGTSYFDTQLGFAVRRWCPPLLGLPPHCPPERYLARRRELGAAEATRRLLRAAGITEFLVDTGLPGDLMGPQELAEAAGGAAREIVRLEHLAERVADASRTADSFLAALDGAVRGAALTAAGFKSVAAYRHGLDLAPTPPAPAALRAAADR
;
A
#
# COMPACT_ATOMS: atom_id res chain seq x y z
N MET A 1 28.24 17.58 -32.01
CA MET A 1 26.86 17.94 -31.59
C MET A 1 25.97 16.74 -31.83
N SER A 2 25.80 15.90 -30.81
CA SER A 2 24.96 14.69 -30.89
C SER A 2 23.66 15.01 -30.16
N GLY A 3 22.58 15.17 -30.93
CA GLY A 3 21.27 15.50 -30.40
C GLY A 3 20.79 14.40 -29.44
N HIS A 4 20.53 14.77 -28.20
CA HIS A 4 19.69 13.96 -27.32
C HIS A 4 18.32 13.89 -27.97
N GLY A 5 17.95 12.72 -28.50
CA GLY A 5 16.60 12.47 -28.99
C GLY A 5 15.61 12.83 -27.88
N ALA A 6 14.67 13.72 -28.18
CA ALA A 6 13.65 14.13 -27.23
C ALA A 6 12.96 12.87 -26.68
N ALA A 7 12.99 12.70 -25.35
CA ALA A 7 12.33 11.59 -24.70
C ALA A 7 10.85 11.61 -25.11
N ARG A 8 10.35 10.50 -25.68
CA ARG A 8 8.92 10.39 -25.98
C ARG A 8 8.13 10.56 -24.69
N PRO A 9 7.02 11.34 -24.69
CA PRO A 9 6.19 11.45 -23.51
C PRO A 9 5.71 10.06 -23.10
N ARG A 10 5.92 9.71 -21.83
CA ARG A 10 5.43 8.44 -21.29
C ARG A 10 3.91 8.51 -21.17
N PRO A 11 3.20 7.41 -21.48
CA PRO A 11 1.76 7.36 -21.21
C PRO A 11 1.51 7.53 -19.71
N PRO A 12 0.34 8.04 -19.31
CA PRO A 12 -0.04 8.13 -17.91
C PRO A 12 0.00 6.74 -17.26
N LEU A 13 0.57 6.64 -16.05
CA LEU A 13 0.63 5.39 -15.30
C LEU A 13 -0.56 5.29 -14.33
N VAL A 14 -1.14 4.09 -14.24
CA VAL A 14 -2.11 3.71 -13.22
C VAL A 14 -1.44 2.69 -12.30
N ASP A 15 -1.32 3.03 -11.02
CA ASP A 15 -0.89 2.09 -10.00
C ASP A 15 -2.11 1.28 -9.55
N HIS A 16 -2.26 0.09 -10.12
CA HIS A 16 -3.46 -0.73 -9.94
C HIS A 16 -3.51 -1.46 -8.59
N HIS A 17 -2.46 -1.38 -7.77
CA HIS A 17 -2.44 -1.94 -6.42
C HIS A 17 -1.35 -1.31 -5.57
N CYS A 18 -1.75 -0.37 -4.73
CA CYS A 18 -0.89 0.24 -3.72
C CYS A 18 -1.59 0.29 -2.36
N HIS A 19 -0.88 0.81 -1.36
CA HIS A 19 -1.44 1.14 -0.05
C HIS A 19 -1.40 2.65 0.19
N GLY A 20 -2.09 3.09 1.24
CA GLY A 20 -1.93 4.44 1.74
C GLY A 20 -0.50 4.71 2.22
N LEU A 21 -0.10 5.97 2.20
CA LEU A 21 1.18 6.41 2.76
C LEU A 21 1.01 6.83 4.22
N LEU A 22 2.09 6.76 5.01
CA LEU A 22 2.09 7.30 6.37
C LEU A 22 1.76 8.80 6.36
N ARG A 23 0.87 9.23 7.26
CA ARG A 23 0.56 10.66 7.44
C ARG A 23 1.73 11.42 8.08
N GLY A 24 2.42 10.76 9.01
CA GLY A 24 3.59 11.29 9.72
C GLY A 24 4.92 10.86 9.12
N GLU A 25 5.99 11.54 9.53
CA GLU A 25 7.35 11.12 9.18
C GLU A 25 7.80 10.04 10.18
N PRO A 26 8.14 8.82 9.73
CA PRO A 26 8.64 7.78 10.62
C PRO A 26 10.02 8.16 11.19
N ASP A 27 10.36 7.56 12.33
CA ASP A 27 11.75 7.58 12.79
C ASP A 27 12.65 6.74 11.86
N ALA A 28 13.96 6.73 12.12
CA ALA A 28 14.90 6.06 11.24
C ALA A 28 14.70 4.54 11.18
N ALA A 29 14.40 3.90 12.32
CA ALA A 29 14.20 2.46 12.39
C ALA A 29 12.89 2.04 11.71
N ALA A 30 11.81 2.78 11.95
CA ALA A 30 10.53 2.57 11.31
C ALA A 30 10.63 2.78 9.79
N PHE A 31 11.32 3.83 9.32
CA PHE A 31 11.56 4.02 7.88
C PHE A 31 12.29 2.83 7.27
N GLU A 32 13.36 2.38 7.92
CA GLU A 32 14.19 1.29 7.44
C GLU A 32 13.41 -0.05 7.39
N ALA A 33 12.48 -0.27 8.33
CA ALA A 33 11.60 -1.43 8.32
C ALA A 33 10.68 -1.48 7.08
N TYR A 34 10.34 -0.34 6.47
CA TYR A 34 9.56 -0.30 5.20
C TYR A 34 10.39 -0.63 3.95
N LEU A 35 11.70 -0.89 4.08
CA LEU A 35 12.56 -1.27 2.96
C LEU A 35 12.66 -2.80 2.75
N THR A 36 11.88 -3.57 3.52
CA THR A 36 11.90 -5.04 3.50
C THR A 36 10.55 -5.62 3.90
N GLU A 37 10.28 -6.86 3.47
CA GLU A 37 9.18 -7.69 3.98
C GLU A 37 9.68 -8.77 4.96
N SER A 38 11.00 -8.80 5.22
CA SER A 38 11.59 -9.80 6.12
C SER A 38 11.34 -9.46 7.59
N ASP A 39 11.03 -10.49 8.36
CA ASP A 39 10.95 -10.48 9.82
C ASP A 39 12.32 -10.66 10.52
N ALA A 40 13.35 -11.03 9.75
CA ALA A 40 14.72 -11.11 10.23
C ALA A 40 15.32 -9.70 10.37
N PRO A 41 16.44 -9.52 11.08
CA PRO A 41 17.25 -8.31 10.99
C PRO A 41 18.07 -8.27 9.70
N ALA A 42 18.56 -7.09 9.31
CA ALA A 42 19.57 -6.97 8.26
C ALA A 42 20.82 -7.79 8.63
N ALA A 43 21.55 -8.26 7.60
CA ALA A 43 22.75 -9.06 7.81
C ALA A 43 23.79 -8.25 8.64
N PRO A 44 24.60 -8.90 9.48
CA PRO A 44 25.58 -8.21 10.32
C PRO A 44 26.47 -7.25 9.51
N GLY A 45 26.52 -5.99 9.95
CA GLY A 45 27.29 -4.93 9.29
C GLY A 45 26.62 -4.28 8.08
N THR A 46 25.34 -4.59 7.82
CA THR A 46 24.53 -3.99 6.73
C THR A 46 23.27 -3.33 7.25
N SER A 47 22.56 -2.63 6.37
CA SER A 47 21.27 -1.97 6.61
C SER A 47 20.26 -2.36 5.53
N TYR A 48 18.96 -2.20 5.78
CA TYR A 48 17.97 -2.34 4.70
C TYR A 48 18.06 -1.28 3.62
N PHE A 49 18.84 -0.21 3.84
CA PHE A 49 19.28 0.69 2.76
C PHE A 49 20.20 0.02 1.72
N ASP A 50 20.74 -1.16 2.02
CA ASP A 50 21.57 -1.97 1.13
C ASP A 50 20.76 -3.02 0.34
N THR A 51 19.44 -3.10 0.53
CA THR A 51 18.56 -3.92 -0.33
C THR A 51 18.37 -3.26 -1.70
N GLN A 52 17.85 -4.00 -2.69
CA GLN A 52 17.50 -3.43 -4.00
C GLN A 52 16.52 -2.25 -3.87
N LEU A 53 15.55 -2.33 -2.96
CA LEU A 53 14.61 -1.25 -2.67
C LEU A 53 15.33 -0.06 -2.02
N GLY A 54 16.21 -0.31 -1.03
CA GLY A 54 17.05 0.71 -0.41
C GLY A 54 17.92 1.46 -1.43
N PHE A 55 18.58 0.73 -2.33
CA PHE A 55 19.35 1.30 -3.45
C PHE A 55 18.48 2.15 -4.38
N ALA A 56 17.27 1.70 -4.72
CA ALA A 56 16.35 2.44 -5.56
C ALA A 56 15.89 3.74 -4.87
N VAL A 57 15.51 3.69 -3.59
CA VAL A 57 15.15 4.88 -2.79
C VAL A 57 16.30 5.87 -2.79
N ARG A 58 17.52 5.41 -2.46
CA ARG A 58 18.73 6.26 -2.42
C ARG A 58 19.08 6.84 -3.78
N ARG A 59 18.74 6.18 -4.88
CA ARG A 59 18.98 6.69 -6.24
C ARG A 59 17.95 7.77 -6.63
N TRP A 60 16.66 7.50 -6.44
CA TRP A 60 15.59 8.25 -7.09
C TRP A 60 14.95 9.32 -6.19
N CYS A 61 14.85 9.08 -4.88
CA CYS A 61 14.15 9.99 -3.98
C CYS A 61 14.97 11.23 -3.56
N PRO A 62 16.27 11.14 -3.18
CA PRO A 62 17.03 12.30 -2.72
C PRO A 62 17.09 13.47 -3.73
N PRO A 63 17.29 13.25 -5.05
CA PRO A 63 17.29 14.33 -6.03
C PRO A 63 16.00 15.16 -6.03
N LEU A 64 14.85 14.53 -5.79
CA LEU A 64 13.54 15.18 -5.72
C LEU A 64 13.38 16.08 -4.48
N LEU A 65 14.24 15.89 -3.47
CA LEU A 65 14.28 16.68 -2.24
C LEU A 65 15.47 17.66 -2.20
N GLY A 66 16.21 17.79 -3.31
CA GLY A 66 17.36 18.68 -3.45
C GLY A 66 18.68 18.11 -2.93
N LEU A 67 18.81 16.78 -2.84
CA LEU A 67 20.02 16.10 -2.40
C LEU A 67 20.70 15.33 -3.55
N PRO A 68 22.02 15.09 -3.48
CA PRO A 68 22.69 14.22 -4.45
C PRO A 68 22.14 12.78 -4.40
N PRO A 69 22.06 12.07 -5.55
CA PRO A 69 21.75 10.65 -5.53
C PRO A 69 22.76 9.88 -4.69
N HIS A 70 22.29 8.85 -3.98
CA HIS A 70 23.06 8.04 -3.04
C HIS A 70 23.67 8.79 -1.85
N CYS A 71 23.17 9.99 -1.53
CA CYS A 71 23.54 10.63 -0.27
C CYS A 71 23.35 9.67 0.92
N PRO A 72 24.10 9.84 2.02
CA PRO A 72 23.96 8.99 3.18
C PRO A 72 22.50 8.94 3.70
N PRO A 73 21.99 7.77 4.14
CA PRO A 73 20.61 7.62 4.58
C PRO A 73 20.19 8.64 5.65
N GLU A 74 21.06 8.91 6.62
CA GLU A 74 20.82 9.88 7.69
C GLU A 74 20.58 11.29 7.16
N ARG A 75 21.28 11.69 6.09
CA ARG A 75 21.09 12.98 5.43
C ARG A 75 19.76 13.03 4.67
N TYR A 76 19.37 11.93 4.04
CA TYR A 76 18.07 11.82 3.37
C TYR A 76 16.92 11.92 4.38
N LEU A 77 16.99 11.18 5.48
CA LEU A 77 15.98 11.21 6.54
C LEU A 77 15.89 12.57 7.24
N ALA A 78 17.03 13.21 7.52
CA ALA A 78 17.06 14.57 8.07
C ALA A 78 16.35 15.56 7.13
N ARG A 79 16.64 15.48 5.82
CA ARG A 79 16.01 16.36 4.84
C ARG A 79 14.50 16.16 4.74
N ARG A 80 14.00 14.93 4.85
CA ARG A 80 12.57 14.65 4.90
C ARG A 80 11.91 15.30 6.11
N ARG A 81 12.54 15.21 7.28
CA ARG A 81 12.06 15.86 8.52
C ARG A 81 12.05 17.39 8.41
N GLU A 82 13.09 17.99 7.82
CA GLU A 82 13.16 19.44 7.59
C GLU A 82 12.03 19.94 6.67
N LEU A 83 11.67 19.18 5.64
CA LEU A 83 10.58 19.52 4.73
C LEU A 83 9.20 19.27 5.35
N GLY A 84 9.11 18.27 6.22
CA GLY A 84 7.86 17.73 6.76
C GLY A 84 7.23 16.69 5.83
N ALA A 85 6.52 15.72 6.44
CA ALA A 85 5.96 14.56 5.75
C ALA A 85 5.08 14.94 4.56
N ALA A 86 4.18 15.91 4.74
CA ALA A 86 3.26 16.34 3.69
C ALA A 86 3.99 16.88 2.44
N GLU A 87 5.07 17.67 2.61
CA GLU A 87 5.82 18.22 1.49
C GLU A 87 6.70 17.17 0.81
N ALA A 88 7.37 16.32 1.60
CA ALA A 88 8.15 15.21 1.06
C ALA A 88 7.26 14.26 0.24
N THR A 89 6.11 13.87 0.78
CA THR A 89 5.13 13.01 0.08
C THR A 89 4.63 13.64 -1.21
N ARG A 90 4.23 14.93 -1.20
CA ARG A 90 3.79 15.62 -2.43
C ARG A 90 4.85 15.61 -3.52
N ARG A 91 6.10 15.96 -3.19
CA ARG A 91 7.20 16.00 -4.17
C ARG A 91 7.47 14.63 -4.77
N LEU A 92 7.51 13.60 -3.93
CA LEU A 92 7.82 12.23 -4.36
C LEU A 92 6.68 11.64 -5.20
N LEU A 93 5.43 11.76 -4.76
CA LEU A 93 4.27 11.25 -5.52
C LEU A 93 4.13 11.95 -6.87
N ARG A 94 4.21 13.28 -6.92
CA ARG A 94 4.04 14.04 -8.17
C ARG A 94 5.14 13.75 -9.19
N ALA A 95 6.34 13.38 -8.72
CA ALA A 95 7.44 12.99 -9.58
C ALA A 95 7.32 11.56 -10.14
N ALA A 96 6.47 10.70 -9.55
CA ALA A 96 6.32 9.31 -9.98
C ALA A 96 5.66 9.17 -11.37
N GLY A 97 4.93 10.18 -11.84
CA GLY A 97 4.22 10.14 -13.11
C GLY A 97 2.99 9.22 -13.11
N ILE A 98 2.50 8.86 -11.91
CA ILE A 98 1.28 8.08 -11.70
C ILE A 98 0.11 9.06 -11.63
N THR A 99 -0.90 8.85 -12.46
CA THR A 99 -2.09 9.70 -12.54
C THR A 99 -3.25 9.15 -11.72
N GLU A 100 -3.23 7.85 -11.43
CA GLU A 100 -4.28 7.19 -10.67
C GLU A 100 -3.75 6.06 -9.78
N PHE A 101 -4.26 5.99 -8.56
CA PHE A 101 -3.93 4.97 -7.57
C PHE A 101 -5.16 4.13 -7.19
N LEU A 102 -5.05 2.80 -7.23
CA LEU A 102 -6.04 1.89 -6.68
C LEU A 102 -5.54 1.35 -5.34
N VAL A 103 -6.11 1.90 -4.27
CA VAL A 103 -5.57 1.81 -2.91
C VAL A 103 -6.27 0.71 -2.14
N ASP A 104 -5.55 -0.34 -1.76
CA ASP A 104 -6.02 -1.33 -0.78
C ASP A 104 -6.04 -0.69 0.61
N THR A 105 -7.24 -0.41 1.10
CA THR A 105 -7.54 0.24 2.40
C THR A 105 -7.60 -0.75 3.57
N GLY A 106 -7.33 -2.03 3.33
CA GLY A 106 -7.38 -3.08 4.35
C GLY A 106 -6.08 -3.31 5.12
N LEU A 107 -5.04 -2.51 4.87
CA LEU A 107 -3.80 -2.55 5.65
C LEU A 107 -3.94 -1.70 6.92
N PRO A 108 -3.61 -2.22 8.12
CA PRO A 108 -3.75 -1.45 9.35
C PRO A 108 -2.69 -0.34 9.45
N GLY A 109 -2.98 0.68 10.25
CA GLY A 109 -2.04 1.76 10.58
C GLY A 109 -2.58 3.15 10.26
N ASP A 110 -1.78 4.18 10.58
CA ASP A 110 -2.10 5.58 10.29
C ASP A 110 -1.74 5.94 8.84
N LEU A 111 -2.51 5.37 7.91
CA LEU A 111 -2.31 5.49 6.47
C LEU A 111 -3.32 6.44 5.83
N MET A 112 -2.86 7.25 4.89
CA MET A 112 -3.70 8.09 4.04
C MET A 112 -4.76 7.26 3.32
N GLY A 113 -6.00 7.72 3.35
CA GLY A 113 -7.08 7.16 2.54
C GLY A 113 -6.97 7.62 1.07
N PRO A 114 -7.83 7.09 0.18
CA PRO A 114 -7.81 7.46 -1.24
C PRO A 114 -7.88 8.96 -1.49
N GLN A 115 -8.77 9.70 -0.79
CA GLN A 115 -8.90 11.14 -0.99
C GLN A 115 -7.61 11.91 -0.66
N GLU A 116 -7.00 11.64 0.51
CA GLU A 116 -5.75 12.28 0.92
C GLU A 116 -4.61 11.97 -0.06
N LEU A 117 -4.55 10.72 -0.56
CA LEU A 117 -3.55 10.31 -1.54
C LEU A 117 -3.74 11.02 -2.88
N ALA A 118 -4.98 11.16 -3.35
CA ALA A 118 -5.31 11.88 -4.59
C ALA A 118 -4.89 13.36 -4.51
N GLU A 119 -5.17 14.02 -3.38
CA GLU A 119 -4.78 15.41 -3.12
C GLU A 119 -3.25 15.58 -3.10
N ALA A 120 -2.54 14.67 -2.41
CA ALA A 120 -1.08 14.71 -2.35
C ALA A 120 -0.42 14.48 -3.72
N ALA A 121 -0.93 13.49 -4.48
CA ALA A 121 -0.44 13.16 -5.81
C ALA A 121 -0.82 14.19 -6.89
N GLY A 122 -1.88 14.98 -6.67
CA GLY A 122 -2.44 15.83 -7.72
C GLY A 122 -3.09 15.02 -8.85
N GLY A 123 -3.72 13.89 -8.49
CA GLY A 123 -4.32 12.94 -9.43
C GLY A 123 -5.62 12.34 -8.88
N ALA A 124 -5.94 11.11 -9.30
CA ALA A 124 -7.08 10.36 -8.78
C ALA A 124 -6.62 9.22 -7.87
N ALA A 125 -7.48 8.82 -6.94
CA ALA A 125 -7.31 7.56 -6.22
C ALA A 125 -8.66 6.96 -5.90
N ARG A 126 -8.74 5.63 -5.92
CA ARG A 126 -9.97 4.86 -5.68
C ARG A 126 -9.69 3.69 -4.75
N GLU A 127 -10.70 3.26 -4.00
CA GLU A 127 -10.57 2.19 -3.04
C GLU A 127 -10.58 0.80 -3.71
N ILE A 128 -9.67 -0.06 -3.25
CA ILE A 128 -9.75 -1.51 -3.37
C ILE A 128 -10.12 -2.06 -2.00
N VAL A 129 -11.22 -2.80 -1.91
CA VAL A 129 -11.69 -3.37 -0.64
C VAL A 129 -11.03 -4.73 -0.41
N ARG A 130 -10.32 -4.86 0.72
CA ARG A 130 -9.78 -6.15 1.18
C ARG A 130 -10.90 -7.00 1.80
N LEU A 131 -11.16 -8.16 1.21
CA LEU A 131 -12.26 -9.04 1.61
C LEU A 131 -12.11 -9.55 3.04
N GLU A 132 -10.89 -9.91 3.46
CA GLU A 132 -10.64 -10.42 4.80
C GLU A 132 -10.85 -9.35 5.87
N HIS A 133 -10.40 -8.13 5.60
CA HIS A 133 -10.61 -7.02 6.54
C HIS A 133 -12.08 -6.61 6.62
N LEU A 134 -12.80 -6.64 5.49
CA LEU A 134 -14.25 -6.46 5.48
C LEU A 134 -14.95 -7.54 6.32
N ALA A 135 -14.55 -8.81 6.15
CA ALA A 135 -15.10 -9.94 6.89
C ALA A 135 -14.84 -9.81 8.40
N GLU A 136 -13.62 -9.43 8.81
CA GLU A 136 -13.28 -9.20 10.22
C GLU A 136 -14.18 -8.14 10.86
N ARG A 137 -14.37 -6.97 10.21
CA ARG A 137 -15.26 -5.92 10.73
C ARG A 137 -16.72 -6.39 10.85
N VAL A 138 -17.18 -7.19 9.89
CA VAL A 138 -18.55 -7.75 9.94
C VAL A 138 -18.66 -8.79 11.06
N ALA A 139 -17.63 -9.61 11.27
CA ALA A 139 -17.58 -10.57 12.37
C ALA A 139 -17.64 -9.87 13.73
N ASP A 140 -16.85 -8.80 13.93
CA ASP A 140 -16.84 -8.00 15.16
C ASP A 140 -18.22 -7.41 15.52
N ALA A 141 -19.06 -7.15 14.51
CA ALA A 141 -20.42 -6.62 14.67
C ALA A 141 -21.51 -7.70 14.75
N SER A 142 -21.17 -8.97 14.53
CA SER A 142 -22.11 -10.09 14.44
C SER A 142 -22.08 -10.96 15.70
N ARG A 143 -23.21 -11.62 16.02
CA ARG A 143 -23.34 -12.45 17.24
C ARG A 143 -23.44 -13.94 16.97
N THR A 144 -23.72 -14.32 15.73
CA THR A 144 -23.95 -15.71 15.29
C THR A 144 -23.44 -15.87 13.87
N ALA A 145 -23.11 -17.11 13.45
CA ALA A 145 -22.73 -17.38 12.06
C ALA A 145 -23.79 -16.92 11.06
N ASP A 146 -25.08 -17.11 11.36
CA ASP A 146 -26.16 -16.68 10.47
C ASP A 146 -26.19 -15.16 10.29
N SER A 147 -26.06 -14.40 11.39
CA SER A 147 -25.99 -12.94 11.30
C SER A 147 -24.74 -12.47 10.55
N PHE A 148 -23.61 -13.11 10.79
CA PHE A 148 -22.35 -12.84 10.09
C PHE A 148 -22.46 -13.08 8.58
N LEU A 149 -22.94 -14.25 8.15
CA LEU A 149 -23.04 -14.61 6.74
C LEU A 149 -24.02 -13.70 5.98
N ALA A 150 -25.16 -13.36 6.59
CA ALA A 150 -26.11 -12.43 6.01
C ALA A 150 -25.53 -11.00 5.90
N ALA A 151 -24.85 -10.54 6.95
CA ALA A 151 -24.21 -9.22 6.96
C ALA A 151 -23.02 -9.15 5.99
N LEU A 152 -22.28 -10.24 5.81
CA LEU A 152 -21.13 -10.29 4.91
C LEU A 152 -21.55 -10.18 3.44
N ASP A 153 -22.58 -10.92 3.00
CA ASP A 153 -23.11 -10.79 1.64
C ASP A 153 -23.59 -9.35 1.38
N GLY A 154 -24.32 -8.76 2.33
CA GLY A 154 -24.74 -7.37 2.26
C GLY A 154 -23.57 -6.38 2.21
N ALA A 155 -22.53 -6.60 3.02
CA ALA A 155 -21.35 -5.74 3.08
C ALA A 155 -20.53 -5.80 1.78
N VAL A 156 -20.37 -6.98 1.18
CA VAL A 156 -19.68 -7.15 -0.12
C VAL A 156 -20.48 -6.45 -1.23
N ARG A 157 -21.80 -6.63 -1.27
CA ARG A 157 -22.66 -5.94 -2.25
C ARG A 157 -22.63 -4.42 -2.06
N GLY A 158 -22.63 -3.94 -0.83
CA GLY A 158 -22.52 -2.52 -0.51
C GLY A 158 -21.19 -1.93 -0.97
N ALA A 159 -20.09 -2.61 -0.66
CA ALA A 159 -18.75 -2.22 -1.09
C ALA A 159 -18.63 -2.17 -2.63
N ALA A 160 -19.26 -3.10 -3.35
CA ALA A 160 -19.22 -3.15 -4.81
C ALA A 160 -19.85 -1.93 -5.51
N LEU A 161 -20.65 -1.12 -4.80
CA LEU A 161 -21.24 0.10 -5.35
C LEU A 161 -20.23 1.22 -5.54
N THR A 162 -19.13 1.25 -4.77
CA THR A 162 -18.16 2.35 -4.75
C THR A 162 -16.72 1.92 -4.96
N ALA A 163 -16.37 0.68 -4.60
CA ALA A 163 -15.01 0.16 -4.75
C ALA A 163 -14.63 0.04 -6.24
N ALA A 164 -13.39 0.36 -6.57
CA ALA A 164 -12.82 0.10 -7.89
C ALA A 164 -12.48 -1.39 -8.10
N GLY A 165 -12.44 -2.17 -7.03
CA GLY A 165 -12.18 -3.61 -7.07
C GLY A 165 -12.04 -4.21 -5.68
N PHE A 166 -11.74 -5.51 -5.65
CA PHE A 166 -11.55 -6.29 -4.43
C PHE A 166 -10.17 -6.97 -4.42
N LYS A 167 -9.64 -7.18 -3.22
CA LYS A 167 -8.39 -7.91 -2.98
C LYS A 167 -8.63 -8.99 -1.94
N SER A 168 -8.01 -10.14 -2.14
CA SER A 168 -7.88 -11.18 -1.11
C SER A 168 -6.41 -11.36 -0.72
N VAL A 169 -6.17 -11.55 0.58
CA VAL A 169 -4.89 -11.97 1.17
C VAL A 169 -4.88 -13.46 1.54
N ALA A 170 -5.73 -14.28 0.92
CA ALA A 170 -5.80 -15.72 1.17
C ALA A 170 -4.42 -16.42 1.11
N ALA A 171 -3.57 -16.03 0.15
CA ALA A 171 -2.19 -16.54 0.04
C ALA A 171 -1.40 -16.41 1.35
N TYR A 172 -1.55 -15.30 2.06
CA TYR A 172 -0.84 -15.01 3.31
C TYR A 172 -1.42 -15.75 4.52
N ARG A 173 -2.66 -16.26 4.44
CA ARG A 173 -3.33 -16.93 5.57
C ARG A 173 -3.41 -18.44 5.41
N HIS A 174 -3.69 -18.91 4.20
CA HIS A 174 -4.03 -20.30 3.91
C HIS A 174 -3.35 -20.85 2.65
N GLY A 175 -2.54 -20.05 1.95
CA GLY A 175 -2.02 -20.39 0.62
C GLY A 175 -3.05 -20.17 -0.50
N LEU A 176 -2.71 -20.61 -1.72
CA LEU A 176 -3.54 -20.44 -2.92
C LEU A 176 -4.09 -21.77 -3.48
N ASP A 177 -3.90 -22.89 -2.77
CA ASP A 177 -4.50 -24.17 -3.12
C ASP A 177 -5.98 -24.20 -2.70
N LEU A 178 -6.77 -23.30 -3.30
CA LEU A 178 -8.19 -23.13 -3.05
C LEU A 178 -8.99 -23.97 -4.05
N ALA A 179 -10.00 -24.69 -3.55
CA ALA A 179 -10.93 -25.40 -4.42
C ALA A 179 -11.61 -24.40 -5.39
N PRO A 180 -11.67 -24.70 -6.70
CA PRO A 180 -12.26 -23.78 -7.69
C PRO A 180 -13.78 -23.68 -7.55
N THR A 181 -14.41 -24.64 -6.87
CA THR A 181 -15.84 -24.65 -6.59
C THR A 181 -16.13 -23.93 -5.27
N PRO A 182 -17.17 -23.08 -5.23
CA PRO A 182 -17.61 -22.46 -3.98
C PRO A 182 -17.90 -23.50 -2.89
N PRO A 183 -17.61 -23.20 -1.60
CA PRO A 183 -17.94 -24.08 -0.51
C PRO A 183 -19.46 -24.27 -0.39
N ALA A 184 -19.89 -25.46 0.02
CA ALA A 184 -21.30 -25.73 0.30
C ALA A 184 -21.79 -24.84 1.47
N PRO A 185 -23.06 -24.41 1.49
CA PRO A 185 -23.60 -23.54 2.54
C PRO A 185 -23.39 -24.09 3.97
N ALA A 186 -23.52 -25.40 4.16
CA ALA A 186 -23.29 -26.05 5.45
C ALA A 186 -21.82 -25.96 5.90
N ALA A 187 -20.86 -26.10 4.97
CA ALA A 187 -19.44 -25.97 5.28
C ALA A 187 -19.07 -24.52 5.62
N LEU A 188 -19.67 -23.54 4.94
CA LEU A 188 -19.49 -22.12 5.22
C LEU A 188 -20.02 -21.75 6.61
N ARG A 189 -21.22 -22.21 6.96
CA ARG A 189 -21.81 -22.01 8.29
C ARG A 189 -20.96 -22.63 9.39
N ALA A 190 -20.56 -23.89 9.23
CA ALA A 190 -19.69 -24.57 10.19
C ALA A 190 -18.32 -23.89 10.34
N ALA A 191 -17.81 -23.21 9.30
CA ALA A 191 -16.60 -22.42 9.39
C ALA A 191 -16.81 -21.09 10.14
N ALA A 192 -17.96 -20.46 9.97
CA ALA A 192 -18.32 -19.20 10.65
C ALA A 192 -18.70 -19.38 12.13
N ASP A 193 -19.09 -20.58 12.55
CA ASP A 193 -19.40 -20.91 13.96
C ASP A 193 -18.16 -21.23 14.81
N ARG A 194 -16.95 -21.22 14.23
CA ARG A 194 -15.67 -21.47 14.93
C ARG A 194 -15.00 -20.18 15.36
#